data_AF-A0A7C5TMR6-F1
#
_entry.id   AF-A0A7C5TMR6-F1
#
_cell.length_a   1.000
_cell.length_b   1.000
_cell.length_c   1.000
_cell.angle_alpha   90.00
_cell.angle_beta   90.00
_cell.angle_gamma   90.00
#
_symmetry.space_group_name_H-M   'P 1'
#
loop_
_entity.id
_entity.type
_entity.pdbx_description
1 polymer ?
#
loop_
_entity_poly.entity_id
_entity_poly.type
_entity_poly.pdbx_seq_one_letter_code
_entity_poly.pdbx_strand_id
1 'polypeptide(L)'
;MRRTGVAAVVGAVAAMAGLLAAVWWQAAGPRGAAAAAPAPGGGAWRVPIGPGRALVLDVPQGWRMTVRRPVAGPPTVLIGPSEGDAFRFLVTPLLQGGGAPLDGTRLKGFLHQIGQRVVARSVEGRIDLEPVPGAERAWYYRLTDREPGEGYRHLAQGARAFDGVVMTFTFLSHVPDPPALAEALRVVATARVE
;
A
#
# COMPACT_ATOMS: atom_id res chain seq x y z
N MET A 1 -16.17 9.03 -31.03
CA MET A 1 -15.15 8.09 -30.49
C MET A 1 -14.18 8.85 -29.59
N ARG A 2 -14.32 8.78 -28.26
CA ARG A 2 -13.39 9.43 -27.31
C ARG A 2 -12.57 8.36 -26.59
N ARG A 3 -11.34 8.13 -27.04
CA ARG A 3 -10.31 7.33 -26.36
C ARG A 3 -9.58 8.24 -25.35
N THR A 4 -10.09 8.38 -24.14
CA THR A 4 -9.45 9.22 -23.10
C THR A 4 -9.42 8.60 -21.69
N GLY A 5 -9.85 7.34 -21.52
CA GLY A 5 -9.96 6.72 -20.18
C GLY A 5 -8.70 6.04 -19.62
N VAL A 6 -7.67 5.77 -20.44
CA VAL A 6 -6.49 5.00 -20.00
C VAL A 6 -5.35 5.90 -19.51
N ALA A 7 -5.25 7.13 -20.01
CA ALA A 7 -4.12 8.02 -19.71
C ALA A 7 -4.13 8.58 -18.27
N ALA A 8 -5.30 8.74 -17.65
CA ALA A 8 -5.41 9.34 -16.32
C ALA A 8 -4.89 8.43 -15.19
N VAL A 9 -5.03 7.11 -15.34
CA VAL A 9 -4.48 6.14 -14.37
C VAL A 9 -2.95 6.07 -14.51
N VAL A 10 -2.42 6.21 -15.73
CA VAL A 10 -0.97 6.16 -16.02
C VAL A 10 -0.24 7.40 -15.48
N GLY A 11 -0.86 8.58 -15.48
CA GLY A 11 -0.26 9.79 -14.92
C GLY A 11 0.02 9.72 -13.41
N ALA A 12 -0.80 8.99 -12.64
CA ALA A 12 -0.58 8.78 -11.21
C ALA A 12 0.51 7.72 -10.92
N VAL A 13 0.87 6.87 -11.89
CA VAL A 13 1.92 5.84 -11.75
C VAL A 13 3.32 6.46 -11.67
N ALA A 14 3.54 7.62 -12.30
CA ALA A 14 4.84 8.30 -12.27
C ALA A 14 5.19 8.85 -10.87
N ALA A 15 4.21 9.31 -10.09
CA ALA A 15 4.45 9.85 -8.76
C ALA A 15 4.69 8.77 -7.68
N MET A 16 4.10 7.57 -7.82
CA MET A 16 4.40 6.45 -6.91
C MET A 16 5.74 5.78 -7.20
N ALA A 17 6.32 6.02 -8.38
CA ALA A 17 7.65 5.51 -8.69
C ALA A 17 8.76 6.20 -7.90
N GLY A 18 8.64 7.51 -7.74
CA GLY A 18 9.51 8.30 -6.86
C GLY A 18 9.30 7.99 -5.37
N LEU A 19 8.10 7.61 -4.95
CA LEU A 19 7.83 7.20 -3.57
C LEU A 19 8.46 5.85 -3.20
N LEU A 20 8.67 4.94 -4.15
CA LEU A 20 9.37 3.68 -3.86
C LEU A 20 10.89 3.83 -3.71
N ALA A 21 11.49 4.98 -4.10
CA ALA A 21 12.86 5.34 -3.73
C ALA A 21 12.89 6.30 -2.53
N ALA A 22 11.91 7.21 -2.41
CA ALA A 22 11.85 8.18 -1.32
C ALA A 22 11.36 7.60 0.03
N VAL A 23 10.61 6.49 0.04
CA VAL A 23 10.27 5.76 1.27
C VAL A 23 11.50 5.06 1.87
N TRP A 24 12.56 4.86 1.09
CA TRP A 24 13.82 4.29 1.55
C TRP A 24 14.81 5.33 2.12
N TRP A 25 14.54 6.65 2.02
CA TRP A 25 15.46 7.68 2.55
C TRP A 25 14.93 8.43 3.79
N GLN A 26 13.66 8.35 4.19
CA GLN A 26 13.21 9.11 5.38
C GLN A 26 13.52 8.42 6.71
N ALA A 27 14.80 8.11 6.91
CA ALA A 27 15.46 8.23 8.20
C ALA A 27 15.99 9.69 8.31
N ALA A 28 15.55 10.39 9.37
CA ALA A 28 16.00 11.73 9.79
C ALA A 28 15.67 12.95 8.88
N GLY A 29 14.63 13.70 9.26
CA GLY A 29 14.37 15.07 8.81
C GLY A 29 13.35 15.77 9.74
N PRO A 30 13.47 17.08 10.02
CA PRO A 30 12.90 17.72 11.20
C PRO A 30 11.36 17.82 11.16
N ARG A 31 10.77 17.75 12.35
CA ARG A 31 9.33 17.83 12.64
C ARG A 31 8.72 19.09 12.02
N GLY A 32 7.78 18.92 11.09
CA GLY A 32 7.09 20.02 10.41
C GLY A 32 5.73 19.62 9.83
N ALA A 33 4.92 18.91 10.61
CA ALA A 33 3.45 18.85 10.49
C ALA A 33 2.93 18.19 11.77
N ALA A 34 1.88 18.74 12.38
CA ALA A 34 1.26 18.15 13.56
C ALA A 34 0.71 16.76 13.20
N ALA A 35 1.51 15.72 13.45
CA ALA A 35 1.03 14.35 13.42
C ALA A 35 -0.01 14.22 14.53
N ALA A 36 -1.25 13.88 14.18
CA ALA A 36 -2.26 13.52 15.16
C ALA A 36 -1.70 12.42 16.08
N ALA A 37 -1.95 12.55 17.38
CA ALA A 37 -1.47 11.58 18.36
C ALA A 37 -1.91 10.16 17.96
N PRO A 38 -1.03 9.14 18.06
CA PRO A 38 -1.39 7.77 17.75
C PRO A 38 -2.50 7.35 18.72
N ALA A 39 -3.70 7.05 18.22
CA ALA A 39 -4.71 6.43 19.08
C ALA A 39 -4.26 5.00 19.40
N PRO A 40 -4.36 4.55 20.67
CA PRO A 40 -4.06 3.17 21.03
C PRO A 40 -4.96 2.24 20.21
N GLY A 41 -4.35 1.41 19.36
CA GLY A 41 -5.05 0.79 18.24
C GLY A 41 -5.66 -0.57 18.56
N GLY A 42 -6.89 -0.69 18.08
CA GLY A 42 -7.73 -1.87 17.86
C GLY A 42 -9.07 -1.35 17.33
N GLY A 43 -9.52 -1.78 16.14
CA GLY A 43 -10.84 -1.43 15.61
C GLY A 43 -10.86 -0.78 14.22
N ALA A 44 -12.04 -0.33 13.80
CA ALA A 44 -12.30 0.20 12.46
C ALA A 44 -11.88 1.67 12.35
N TRP A 45 -10.92 1.95 11.46
CA TRP A 45 -10.41 3.28 11.18
C TRP A 45 -10.94 3.82 9.86
N ARG A 46 -11.45 5.06 9.88
CA ARG A 46 -11.96 5.75 8.69
C ARG A 46 -10.93 6.75 8.17
N VAL A 47 -10.48 6.58 6.94
CA VAL A 47 -9.52 7.47 6.27
C VAL A 47 -10.22 8.17 5.12
N PRO A 48 -10.43 9.50 5.17
CA PRO A 48 -11.05 10.23 4.07
C PRO A 48 -10.24 10.12 2.77
N ILE A 49 -10.90 9.74 1.67
CA ILE A 49 -10.26 9.56 0.34
C ILE A 49 -10.83 10.47 -0.75
N GLY A 50 -11.78 11.33 -0.40
CA GLY A 50 -12.42 12.27 -1.30
C GLY A 50 -13.73 12.81 -0.68
N PRO A 51 -14.45 13.69 -1.39
CA PRO A 51 -15.73 14.20 -0.93
C PRO A 51 -16.72 13.06 -0.65
N GLY A 52 -17.19 12.98 0.59
CA GLY A 52 -18.18 11.98 1.02
C GLY A 52 -17.70 10.52 1.00
N ARG A 53 -16.40 10.26 0.79
CA ARG A 53 -15.86 8.89 0.71
C ARG A 53 -14.74 8.63 1.70
N ALA A 54 -14.73 7.43 2.29
CA ALA A 54 -13.69 6.98 3.19
C ALA A 54 -13.26 5.54 2.90
N LEU A 55 -11.96 5.27 3.04
CA LEU A 55 -11.43 3.92 3.18
C LEU A 55 -11.54 3.52 4.64
N VAL A 56 -12.17 2.38 4.92
CA VAL A 56 -12.28 1.82 6.26
C VAL A 56 -11.36 0.61 6.40
N LEU A 57 -10.52 0.63 7.43
CA LEU A 57 -9.52 -0.41 7.72
C LEU A 57 -9.71 -0.94 9.15
N ASP A 58 -9.87 -2.26 9.31
CA ASP A 58 -9.94 -2.87 10.63
C ASP A 58 -8.53 -3.22 11.11
N VAL A 59 -7.95 -2.35 11.94
CA VAL A 59 -6.56 -2.48 12.40
C VAL A 59 -6.51 -3.36 13.65
N PRO A 60 -5.67 -4.42 13.68
CA PRO A 60 -5.49 -5.29 14.84
C PRO A 60 -5.13 -4.54 16.12
N GLN A 61 -5.48 -5.15 17.26
CA GLN A 61 -5.04 -4.64 18.54
C GLN A 61 -3.51 -4.68 18.66
N GLY A 62 -2.92 -3.66 19.29
CA GLY A 62 -1.46 -3.58 19.46
C GLY A 62 -0.72 -3.05 18.22
N TRP A 63 -1.46 -2.63 17.19
CA TRP A 63 -0.92 -1.89 16.06
C TRP A 63 -1.27 -0.42 16.20
N ARG A 64 -0.38 0.46 15.75
CA ARG A 64 -0.62 1.90 15.65
C ARG A 64 -0.81 2.30 14.20
N MET A 65 -1.61 3.34 13.99
CA MET A 65 -1.88 3.89 12.68
C MET A 65 -1.56 5.39 12.65
N THR A 66 -0.99 5.86 11.54
CA THR A 66 -0.73 7.29 11.29
C THR A 66 -1.09 7.59 9.83
N VAL A 67 -1.89 8.64 9.61
CA VAL A 67 -2.22 9.09 8.26
C VAL A 67 -1.25 10.18 7.83
N ARG A 68 -0.52 9.97 6.74
CA ARG A 68 0.33 10.98 6.11
C ARG A 68 -0.40 11.53 4.88
N ARG A 69 -0.54 12.85 4.81
CA ARG A 69 -1.13 13.55 3.66
C ARG A 69 -0.05 14.40 3.00
N PRO A 70 0.39 14.05 1.77
CA PRO A 70 1.24 14.95 1.02
C PRO A 70 0.45 16.22 0.64
N VAL A 71 1.16 17.32 0.35
CA VAL A 71 0.55 18.58 -0.13
C VAL A 71 -0.26 18.33 -1.41
N ALA A 72 0.21 17.43 -2.26
CA ALA A 72 -0.48 16.95 -3.44
C ALA A 72 -0.43 15.42 -3.50
N GLY A 73 -1.56 14.79 -3.82
CA GLY A 73 -1.68 13.33 -3.96
C GLY A 73 -2.56 12.66 -2.89
N PRO A 74 -2.73 11.33 -2.99
CA PRO A 74 -3.57 10.57 -2.07
C PRO A 74 -2.94 10.48 -0.66
N PRO A 75 -3.76 10.33 0.40
CA PRO A 75 -3.24 10.01 1.71
C PRO A 75 -2.56 8.64 1.70
N THR A 76 -1.51 8.47 2.49
CA THR A 76 -0.93 7.15 2.79
C THR A 76 -1.07 6.88 4.28
N VAL A 77 -1.69 5.76 4.60
CA VAL A 77 -1.81 5.25 5.96
C VAL A 77 -0.57 4.42 6.26
N LEU A 78 0.14 4.76 7.33
CA LEU A 78 1.23 3.97 7.88
C LEU A 78 0.72 3.23 9.10
N ILE A 79 0.82 1.91 9.08
CA ILE A 79 0.45 1.01 10.15
C ILE A 79 1.71 0.26 10.59
N GLY A 80 1.89 0.05 11.88
CA GLY A 80 3.03 -0.66 12.44
C GLY A 80 2.73 -1.18 13.84
N PRO A 81 3.66 -1.90 14.48
CA PRO A 81 3.48 -2.30 15.86
C PRO A 81 3.40 -1.06 16.77
N SER A 82 2.66 -1.17 17.88
CA SER A 82 2.58 -0.10 18.88
C SER A 82 3.95 0.26 19.45
N GLU A 83 4.85 -0.73 19.52
CA GLU A 83 6.23 -0.61 20.01
C GLU A 83 7.22 -1.23 19.02
N GLY A 84 8.42 -0.65 18.94
CA GLY A 84 9.46 -1.10 18.01
C GLY A 84 9.13 -0.83 16.53
N ASP A 85 9.83 -1.57 15.66
CA ASP A 85 9.84 -1.37 14.21
C ASP A 85 9.83 -2.68 13.41
N ALA A 86 9.37 -3.78 14.04
CA ALA A 86 9.37 -5.13 13.46
C ALA A 86 8.78 -5.20 12.04
N PHE A 87 7.80 -4.36 11.72
CA PHE A 87 7.27 -4.19 10.37
C PHE A 87 6.74 -2.78 10.11
N ARG A 88 6.55 -2.47 8.83
CA ARG A 88 5.73 -1.33 8.37
C ARG A 88 4.74 -1.78 7.33
N PHE A 89 3.50 -1.34 7.48
CA PHE A 89 2.43 -1.61 6.54
C PHE A 89 1.86 -0.29 6.02
N LEU A 90 2.08 -0.01 4.74
CA LEU A 90 1.65 1.19 4.06
C LEU A 90 0.42 0.88 3.23
N VAL A 91 -0.61 1.71 3.33
CA VAL A 91 -1.85 1.59 2.56
C VAL A 91 -2.17 2.93 1.90
N THR A 92 -2.32 2.94 0.58
CA THR A 92 -2.60 4.16 -0.20
C THR A 92 -3.83 3.94 -1.08
N PRO A 93 -4.97 4.59 -0.79
CA PRO A 93 -6.12 4.61 -1.68
C PRO A 93 -5.88 5.55 -2.87
N LEU A 94 -6.07 5.03 -4.08
CA LEU A 94 -6.00 5.76 -5.33
C LEU A 94 -7.39 5.86 -5.93
N LEU A 95 -7.91 7.07 -6.10
CA LEU A 95 -9.14 7.28 -6.85
C LEU A 95 -8.88 6.98 -8.33
N GLN A 96 -9.74 6.16 -8.93
CA GLN A 96 -9.70 5.95 -10.36
C GLN A 96 -10.34 7.15 -11.06
N GLY A 97 -9.52 7.97 -11.75
CA GLY A 97 -10.04 8.99 -12.65
C GLY A 97 -10.84 8.34 -13.78
N GLY A 98 -12.02 8.89 -14.09
CA GLY A 98 -13.02 8.36 -15.03
C GLY A 98 -12.50 7.33 -16.04
N GLY A 99 -12.94 6.09 -15.89
CA GLY A 99 -12.49 4.93 -16.65
C GLY A 99 -13.19 3.67 -16.18
N ALA A 100 -12.99 2.56 -16.90
CA ALA A 100 -13.52 1.29 -16.47
C ALA A 100 -12.82 0.81 -15.18
N PRO A 101 -13.54 0.20 -14.22
CA PRO A 101 -12.95 -0.39 -13.03
C PRO A 101 -11.78 -1.34 -13.36
N LEU A 102 -10.81 -1.45 -12.45
CA LEU A 102 -9.78 -2.48 -12.60
C LEU A 102 -10.43 -3.83 -12.25
N ASP A 103 -10.69 -4.63 -13.28
CA ASP A 103 -10.94 -6.06 -13.11
C ASP A 103 -9.66 -6.80 -12.67
N GLY A 104 -9.79 -8.09 -12.37
CA GLY A 104 -8.67 -8.89 -11.89
C GLY A 104 -7.49 -8.96 -12.86
N THR A 105 -7.75 -9.02 -14.16
CA THR A 105 -6.69 -9.07 -15.19
C THR A 105 -5.92 -7.75 -15.25
N ARG A 106 -6.64 -6.63 -15.27
CA ARG A 106 -6.02 -5.29 -15.30
C ARG A 106 -5.30 -4.97 -14.00
N LEU A 107 -5.83 -5.42 -12.85
CA LEU A 107 -5.17 -5.24 -11.56
C LEU A 107 -3.84 -6.00 -11.50
N LYS A 108 -3.79 -7.25 -12.00
CA LYS A 108 -2.54 -8.01 -12.12
C LYS A 108 -1.53 -7.32 -13.05
N GLY A 109 -1.99 -6.80 -14.19
CA GLY A 109 -1.13 -6.03 -15.11
C GLY A 109 -0.56 -4.77 -14.44
N PHE A 110 -1.38 -4.06 -13.68
CA PHE A 110 -0.95 -2.92 -12.86
C PHE A 110 0.11 -3.32 -11.83
N LEU A 111 -0.09 -4.44 -11.12
CA LEU A 111 0.89 -4.96 -10.15
C LEU A 111 2.22 -5.35 -10.79
N HIS A 112 2.19 -6.00 -11.96
CA HIS A 112 3.40 -6.27 -12.72
C HIS A 112 4.13 -4.98 -13.06
N GLN A 113 3.44 -3.97 -13.60
CA GLN A 113 4.05 -2.70 -13.98
C GLN A 113 4.73 -1.98 -12.81
N ILE A 114 4.09 -1.92 -11.64
CA ILE A 114 4.71 -1.29 -10.47
C ILE A 114 5.89 -2.12 -9.92
N GLY A 115 5.78 -3.44 -9.96
CA GLY A 115 6.81 -4.34 -9.42
C GLY A 115 8.06 -4.44 -10.28
N GLN A 116 7.98 -4.22 -11.61
CA GLN A 116 9.17 -4.30 -12.49
C GLN A 116 10.34 -3.44 -12.00
N ARG A 117 10.05 -2.31 -11.34
CA ARG A 117 11.08 -1.39 -10.83
C ARG A 117 11.83 -1.92 -9.60
N VAL A 118 11.24 -2.86 -8.85
CA VAL A 118 11.86 -3.46 -7.66
C VAL A 118 12.42 -4.85 -7.92
N VAL A 119 11.93 -5.55 -8.95
CA VAL A 119 12.39 -6.91 -9.33
C VAL A 119 13.88 -6.96 -9.62
N ALA A 120 14.44 -5.95 -10.29
CA ALA A 120 15.86 -5.94 -10.65
C ALA A 120 16.79 -6.03 -9.42
N ARG A 121 16.34 -5.52 -8.27
CA ARG A 121 17.07 -5.56 -6.99
C ARG A 121 16.64 -6.72 -6.08
N SER A 122 15.65 -7.52 -6.50
CA SER A 122 15.11 -8.63 -5.70
C SER A 122 15.88 -9.94 -5.90
N VAL A 123 15.99 -10.77 -4.86
CA VAL A 123 16.59 -12.12 -4.93
C VAL A 123 15.86 -12.98 -5.96
N GLU A 124 14.53 -12.92 -5.97
CA GLU A 124 13.64 -13.75 -6.78
C GLU A 124 13.76 -13.47 -8.28
N GLY A 125 14.06 -12.23 -8.67
CA GLY A 125 14.26 -11.84 -10.07
C GLY A 125 13.00 -11.89 -10.94
N ARG A 126 11.83 -12.13 -10.35
CA ARG A 126 10.52 -12.14 -11.03
C ARG A 126 9.39 -11.79 -10.05
N ILE A 127 8.20 -11.55 -10.59
CA ILE A 127 6.98 -11.31 -9.81
C ILE A 127 6.08 -12.53 -9.93
N ASP A 128 5.85 -13.20 -8.81
CA ASP A 128 4.85 -14.25 -8.69
C ASP A 128 3.65 -13.66 -7.91
N LEU A 129 2.50 -13.53 -8.58
CA LEU A 129 1.29 -12.94 -8.00
C LEU A 129 0.45 -13.99 -7.27
N GLU A 130 0.18 -13.73 -6.00
CA GLU A 130 -0.66 -14.53 -5.11
C GLU A 130 -1.98 -13.79 -4.83
N PRO A 131 -3.13 -14.48 -4.79
CA PRO A 131 -4.38 -13.86 -4.35
C PRO A 131 -4.33 -13.53 -2.85
N VAL A 132 -4.96 -12.43 -2.45
CA VAL A 132 -5.16 -12.13 -1.02
C VAL A 132 -6.29 -13.01 -0.48
N PRO A 133 -6.06 -13.88 0.54
CA PRO A 133 -7.10 -14.75 1.06
C PRO A 133 -8.31 -13.98 1.59
N GLY A 134 -9.52 -14.44 1.25
CA GLY A 134 -10.78 -13.80 1.69
C GLY A 134 -11.11 -12.48 1.00
N ALA A 135 -10.37 -12.09 -0.04
CA ALA A 135 -10.57 -10.83 -0.75
C ALA A 135 -10.76 -11.06 -2.25
N GLU A 136 -11.87 -10.58 -2.80
CA GLU A 136 -12.03 -10.47 -4.24
C GLU A 136 -11.21 -9.31 -4.80
N ARG A 137 -10.80 -9.44 -6.06
CA ARG A 137 -10.04 -8.43 -6.80
C ARG A 137 -8.82 -7.92 -6.01
N ALA A 138 -8.07 -8.83 -5.39
CA ALA A 138 -6.91 -8.51 -4.58
C ALA A 138 -5.77 -9.50 -4.81
N TRP A 139 -4.58 -8.97 -5.12
CA TRP A 139 -3.37 -9.76 -5.34
C TRP A 139 -2.16 -9.06 -4.73
N TYR A 140 -1.14 -9.83 -4.41
CA TYR A 140 0.16 -9.34 -3.96
C TYR A 140 1.28 -10.21 -4.50
N TYR A 141 2.51 -9.73 -4.40
CA TYR A 141 3.72 -10.51 -4.58
C TYR A 141 4.65 -10.27 -3.41
N ARG A 142 5.61 -11.17 -3.25
CA ARG A 142 6.69 -11.04 -2.26
C ARG A 142 8.03 -10.91 -2.97
N LEU A 143 8.90 -10.08 -2.43
CA LEU A 143 10.27 -9.91 -2.89
C LEU A 143 11.20 -9.75 -1.68
N THR A 144 12.44 -10.20 -1.86
CA THR A 144 13.53 -10.03 -0.91
C THR A 144 14.56 -9.11 -1.52
N ASP A 145 14.89 -7.99 -0.89
CA ASP A 145 15.95 -7.10 -1.35
C ASP A 145 17.33 -7.78 -1.20
N ARG A 146 18.14 -7.74 -2.26
CA ARG A 146 19.53 -8.23 -2.24
C ARG A 146 20.45 -7.31 -1.44
N GLU A 147 20.12 -6.02 -1.36
CA GLU A 147 20.95 -4.97 -0.77
C GLU A 147 20.11 -4.02 0.12
N PRO A 148 19.53 -4.52 1.23
CA PRO A 148 18.56 -3.76 2.02
C PRO A 148 19.15 -2.59 2.81
N GLY A 149 20.48 -2.45 2.87
CA GLY A 149 21.15 -1.51 3.78
C GLY A 149 20.72 -1.76 5.23
N GLU A 150 20.43 -0.68 5.97
CA GLU A 150 19.86 -0.75 7.33
C GLU A 150 18.32 -0.90 7.35
N GLY A 151 17.70 -1.10 6.18
CA GLY A 151 16.26 -1.12 6.00
C GLY A 151 15.60 -2.48 6.18
N TYR A 152 14.35 -2.56 5.71
CA TYR A 152 13.59 -3.81 5.66
C TYR A 152 14.06 -4.66 4.47
N ARG A 153 14.37 -5.92 4.72
CA ARG A 153 14.83 -6.85 3.70
C ARG A 153 13.71 -7.51 2.91
N HIS A 154 12.56 -7.71 3.55
CA HIS A 154 11.44 -8.44 2.97
C HIS A 154 10.29 -7.48 2.68
N LEU A 155 9.70 -7.65 1.51
CA LEU A 155 8.58 -6.85 1.03
C LEU A 155 7.46 -7.78 0.56
N ALA A 156 6.23 -7.46 0.94
CA ALA A 156 5.04 -7.92 0.24
C ALA A 156 4.30 -6.68 -0.30
N GLN A 157 4.03 -6.63 -1.60
CA GLN A 157 3.36 -5.50 -2.21
C GLN A 157 2.19 -5.99 -3.05
N GLY A 158 1.08 -5.27 -2.97
CA GLY A 158 -0.14 -5.68 -3.62
C GLY A 158 -1.13 -4.54 -3.81
N ALA A 159 -2.30 -4.93 -4.30
CA ALA A 159 -3.40 -4.03 -4.49
C ALA A 159 -4.73 -4.77 -4.36
N ARG A 160 -5.75 -4.03 -3.93
CA ARG A 160 -7.15 -4.42 -3.94
C ARG A 160 -7.97 -3.38 -4.68
N ALA A 161 -8.85 -3.82 -5.58
CA ALA A 161 -9.77 -2.94 -6.29
C ALA A 161 -11.16 -2.93 -5.65
N PHE A 162 -11.70 -1.72 -5.51
CA PHE A 162 -13.08 -1.40 -5.21
C PHE A 162 -13.66 -0.62 -6.39
N ASP A 163 -14.95 -0.30 -6.34
CA ASP A 163 -15.59 0.45 -7.41
C ASP A 163 -15.11 1.91 -7.39
N GLY A 164 -14.28 2.24 -8.38
CA GLY A 164 -13.66 3.55 -8.55
C GLY A 164 -12.50 3.86 -7.59
N VAL A 165 -11.99 2.88 -6.85
CA VAL A 165 -10.84 3.03 -5.94
C VAL A 165 -9.91 1.83 -6.04
N VAL A 166 -8.61 2.07 -6.12
CA VAL A 166 -7.59 1.04 -6.02
C VAL A 166 -6.79 1.30 -4.76
N MET A 167 -6.85 0.38 -3.81
CA MET A 167 -6.02 0.43 -2.60
C MET A 167 -4.73 -0.32 -2.88
N THR A 168 -3.61 0.37 -2.98
CA THR A 168 -2.29 -0.27 -2.99
C THR A 168 -1.80 -0.46 -1.56
N PHE A 169 -0.97 -1.48 -1.37
CA PHE A 169 -0.35 -1.71 -0.08
C PHE A 169 1.06 -2.26 -0.21
N THR A 170 1.89 -1.93 0.77
CA THR A 170 3.25 -2.46 0.92
C THR A 170 3.47 -2.83 2.37
N PHE A 171 3.80 -4.09 2.63
CA PHE A 171 4.26 -4.60 3.90
C PHE A 171 5.77 -4.80 3.84
N LEU A 172 6.48 -4.33 4.86
CA LEU A 172 7.92 -4.38 4.98
C LEU A 172 8.31 -5.05 6.30
N SER A 173 9.26 -5.98 6.29
CA SER A 173 9.74 -6.67 7.50
C SER A 173 11.23 -7.02 7.45
N HIS A 174 11.81 -7.21 8.64
CA HIS A 174 13.21 -7.65 8.79
C HIS A 174 13.37 -9.16 8.63
N VAL A 175 12.30 -9.93 8.86
CA VAL A 175 12.28 -11.40 8.75
C VAL A 175 11.37 -11.85 7.60
N PRO A 176 11.64 -13.02 6.98
CA PRO A 176 10.73 -13.60 6.00
C PRO A 176 9.43 -14.04 6.67
N ASP A 177 8.32 -13.86 5.97
CA ASP A 177 6.98 -14.35 6.36
C ASP A 177 6.61 -14.14 7.84
N PRO A 178 6.69 -12.91 8.38
CA PRO A 178 6.33 -12.67 9.77
C PRO A 178 4.83 -12.94 10.00
N PRO A 179 4.41 -13.37 11.20
CA PRO A 179 2.98 -13.56 11.53
C PRO A 179 2.13 -12.31 11.24
N ALA A 180 2.71 -11.12 11.42
CA ALA A 180 2.06 -9.84 11.13
C ALA A 180 1.66 -9.66 9.65
N LEU A 181 2.30 -10.37 8.70
CA LEU A 181 1.90 -10.32 7.29
C LEU A 181 0.49 -10.92 7.10
N ALA A 182 0.19 -12.04 7.75
CA ALA A 182 -1.14 -12.65 7.67
C ALA A 182 -2.24 -11.71 8.22
N GLU A 183 -1.93 -10.97 9.28
CA GLU A 183 -2.83 -9.96 9.83
C GLU A 183 -2.97 -8.74 8.90
N ALA A 184 -1.88 -8.30 8.26
CA ALA A 184 -1.93 -7.22 7.28
C ALA A 184 -2.78 -7.61 6.07
N LEU A 185 -2.64 -8.84 5.57
CA LEU A 185 -3.49 -9.37 4.50
C LEU A 185 -4.95 -9.47 4.94
N ARG A 186 -5.23 -9.76 6.22
CA ARG A 186 -6.60 -9.70 6.77
C ARG A 186 -7.15 -8.28 6.76
N VAL A 187 -6.36 -7.28 7.15
CA VAL A 187 -6.74 -5.85 7.03
C VAL A 187 -7.08 -5.51 5.58
N VAL A 188 -6.27 -5.99 4.62
CA VAL A 188 -6.55 -5.81 3.19
C VAL A 188 -7.86 -6.48 2.79
N ALA A 189 -8.14 -7.68 3.31
CA ALA A 189 -9.32 -8.46 2.98
C ALA A 189 -10.63 -7.92 3.58
N THR A 190 -10.59 -7.29 4.75
CA THR A 190 -11.79 -6.66 5.35
C THR A 190 -11.94 -5.18 5.01
N ALA A 191 -10.93 -4.56 4.39
CA ALA A 191 -11.00 -3.19 3.93
C ALA A 191 -12.24 -2.95 3.05
N ARG A 192 -12.84 -1.77 3.21
CA ARG A 192 -14.03 -1.37 2.43
C ARG A 192 -14.01 0.12 2.14
N VAL A 193 -14.76 0.53 1.12
CA VAL A 193 -14.98 1.94 0.80
C VAL A 193 -16.42 2.28 1.13
N GLU A 194 -16.58 3.35 1.90
CA GLU A 194 -17.86 3.97 2.24
C GLU A 194 -17.97 5.34 1.57
#